data_AF-A0A8T4F9I7-F1
#
_entry.id   AF-A0A8T4F9I7-F1
#
_cell.length_a   1.000
_cell.length_b   1.000
_cell.length_c   1.000
_cell.angle_alpha   90.00
_cell.angle_beta   90.00
_cell.angle_gamma   90.00
#
_symmetry.space_group_name_H-M   'P 1'
#
loop_
_entity.id
_entity.type
_entity.pdbx_description
1 polymer ?
#
loop_
_entity_poly.entity_id
_entity_poly.type
_entity_poly.pdbx_seq_one_letter_code
_entity_poly.pdbx_strand_id
1 'polypeptide(L)'
;MIKRIAAVALAGAMAVQALAVPGTAQANTASAVCALSADALSVYRYDGASWVRIGGQFTRLYSGGFGLFATTSFGNLVRYSGTPFSWQNIGGPRGTWAVTDDAIYALPSDHSGVWKWTGSGTTWTQVGGPAARLYGGGYGLFATIPDGTGISQYLGTPFNWRFLGRANHEHDSDITYAVTSQNLFALDAVHEPYRWNAAMGVFDPEIPADGGIRVSLDSLFGGAFAMGLDQERRLATTHGSIIMIRPDSPFPITDANMDVAIPPSSVFISSPQRDSVWKYDGGLSWSKVGAVATRQLVPCL
;
A
#
# COMPACT_ATOMS: atom_id res chain seq x y z
N MET A 1 -11.88 75.60 35.73
CA MET A 1 -11.66 75.27 34.30
C MET A 1 -10.72 74.07 34.21
N ILE A 2 -11.25 72.86 34.00
CA ILE A 2 -10.47 71.72 33.49
C ILE A 2 -11.38 70.97 32.51
N LYS A 3 -10.94 70.88 31.26
CA LYS A 3 -11.60 70.22 30.12
C LYS A 3 -11.05 68.79 29.97
N ARG A 4 -11.97 67.83 29.77
CA ARG A 4 -11.86 66.59 28.95
C ARG A 4 -10.78 65.57 29.42
N ILE A 5 -10.84 64.26 29.19
CA ILE A 5 -11.17 63.48 27.97
C ILE A 5 -11.58 62.07 28.43
N ALA A 6 -12.66 61.52 27.87
CA ALA A 6 -13.00 60.11 27.98
C ALA A 6 -12.09 59.30 27.03
N ALA A 7 -11.35 58.33 27.57
CA ALA A 7 -10.58 57.40 26.76
C ALA A 7 -11.50 56.35 26.15
N VAL A 8 -11.62 56.35 24.82
CA VAL A 8 -12.18 55.23 24.05
C VAL A 8 -11.04 54.26 23.78
N ALA A 9 -11.07 53.08 24.41
CA ALA A 9 -10.18 51.99 24.06
C ALA A 9 -10.74 51.26 22.82
N LEU A 10 -10.14 51.47 21.64
CA LEU A 10 -10.33 50.57 20.51
C LEU A 10 -9.55 49.27 20.80
N ALA A 11 -10.25 48.20 21.17
CA ALA A 11 -9.70 46.86 21.13
C ALA A 11 -9.71 46.37 19.68
N GLY A 12 -8.63 46.65 18.94
CA GLY A 12 -8.36 45.98 17.66
C GLY A 12 -7.84 44.57 17.93
N ALA A 13 -8.72 43.57 17.88
CA ALA A 13 -8.30 42.17 17.87
C ALA A 13 -7.72 41.86 16.47
N MET A 14 -6.39 41.85 16.34
CA MET A 14 -5.73 41.24 15.19
C MET A 14 -5.89 39.72 15.31
N ALA A 15 -6.77 39.14 14.50
CA ALA A 15 -6.84 37.70 14.33
C ALA A 15 -5.55 37.24 13.65
N VAL A 16 -4.66 36.62 14.42
CA VAL A 16 -3.56 35.83 13.86
C VAL A 16 -4.22 34.61 13.21
N GLN A 17 -4.40 34.65 11.89
CA GLN A 17 -4.72 33.45 11.13
C GLN A 17 -3.50 32.54 11.19
N ALA A 18 -3.55 31.55 12.08
CA ALA A 18 -2.62 30.44 12.05
C ALA A 18 -2.79 29.72 10.70
N LEU A 19 -1.79 29.84 9.84
CA LEU A 19 -1.65 29.00 8.65
C LEU A 19 -1.69 27.54 9.11
N ALA A 20 -2.71 26.80 8.70
CA ALA A 20 -2.78 25.38 8.94
C ALA A 20 -1.51 24.71 8.38
N VAL A 21 -0.72 24.08 9.26
CA VAL A 21 0.36 23.19 8.85
C VAL A 21 -0.31 21.96 8.21
N PRO A 22 -0.14 21.69 6.91
CA PRO A 22 -0.64 20.46 6.33
C PRO A 22 0.35 19.35 6.71
N GLY A 23 0.06 18.61 7.79
CA GLY A 23 1.08 17.68 8.31
C GLY A 23 0.66 16.73 9.43
N THR A 24 -0.63 16.55 9.70
CA THR A 24 -1.08 15.43 10.53
C THR A 24 -1.98 14.55 9.67
N ALA A 25 -1.48 13.39 9.26
CA ALA A 25 -2.32 12.33 8.71
C ALA A 25 -3.42 12.05 9.74
N GLN A 26 -4.66 12.42 9.42
CA GLN A 26 -5.79 11.91 10.18
C GLN A 26 -5.73 10.39 10.08
N ALA A 27 -5.60 9.71 11.20
CA ALA A 27 -5.72 8.25 11.27
C ALA A 27 -7.08 7.88 10.68
N ASN A 28 -7.11 7.46 9.43
CA ASN A 28 -8.34 7.12 8.74
C ASN A 28 -8.79 5.77 9.31
N THR A 29 -9.69 5.81 10.30
CA THR A 29 -10.31 4.62 10.90
C THR A 29 -11.31 3.94 9.95
N ALA A 30 -11.53 4.53 8.76
CA ALA A 30 -12.39 3.95 7.73
C ALA A 30 -11.61 2.95 6.89
N SER A 31 -12.01 1.68 6.97
CA SER A 31 -11.54 0.59 6.11
C SER A 31 -12.07 0.74 4.69
N ALA A 32 -11.54 1.72 3.99
CA ALA A 32 -11.89 1.97 2.62
C ALA A 32 -11.00 1.16 1.69
N VAL A 33 -11.62 0.61 0.65
CA VAL A 33 -10.93 0.06 -0.53
C VAL A 33 -11.25 0.93 -1.72
N CYS A 34 -10.30 1.02 -2.63
CA CYS A 34 -10.44 1.75 -3.86
C CYS A 34 -10.34 0.81 -5.05
N ALA A 35 -11.27 0.96 -5.98
CA ALA A 35 -11.40 0.14 -7.16
C ALA A 35 -11.23 1.00 -8.42
N LEU A 36 -10.32 0.59 -9.30
CA LEU A 36 -10.24 1.08 -10.67
C LEU A 36 -11.20 0.27 -11.53
N SER A 37 -12.06 0.93 -12.29
CA SER A 37 -12.98 0.25 -13.21
C SER A 37 -12.23 -0.47 -14.33
N ALA A 38 -12.83 -1.52 -14.89
CA ALA A 38 -12.26 -2.33 -15.99
C ALA A 38 -11.76 -1.47 -17.16
N ASP A 39 -12.52 -0.43 -17.52
CA ASP A 39 -12.22 0.53 -18.59
C ASP A 39 -11.19 1.61 -18.19
N ALA A 40 -10.71 1.62 -16.94
CA ALA A 40 -9.83 2.64 -16.36
C ALA A 40 -10.41 4.08 -16.38
N LEU A 41 -11.72 4.23 -16.62
CA LEU A 41 -12.39 5.53 -16.70
C LEU A 41 -12.87 6.05 -15.34
N SER A 42 -12.94 5.19 -14.32
CA SER A 42 -13.47 5.56 -13.01
C SER A 42 -12.68 4.91 -11.87
N VAL A 43 -12.50 5.69 -10.80
CA VAL A 43 -12.02 5.19 -9.51
C VAL A 43 -13.11 5.40 -8.49
N TYR A 44 -13.43 4.34 -7.76
CA TYR A 44 -14.42 4.34 -6.70
C TYR A 44 -13.75 4.06 -5.35
N ARG A 45 -14.24 4.71 -4.29
CA ARG A 45 -13.89 4.41 -2.90
C ARG A 45 -15.11 3.81 -2.21
N TYR A 46 -14.93 2.66 -1.57
CA TYR A 46 -15.94 2.09 -0.68
C TYR A 46 -15.80 2.75 0.69
N ASP A 47 -16.87 3.35 1.20
CA ASP A 47 -16.88 4.05 2.51
C ASP A 47 -17.34 3.16 3.68
N GLY A 48 -17.61 1.88 3.41
CA GLY A 48 -18.18 0.93 4.37
C GLY A 48 -19.68 0.68 4.18
N ALA A 49 -20.36 1.51 3.38
CA ALA A 49 -21.77 1.34 3.03
C ALA A 49 -22.00 1.40 1.52
N SER A 50 -21.31 2.30 0.82
CA SER A 50 -21.53 2.59 -0.59
C SER A 50 -20.21 2.85 -1.33
N TRP A 51 -20.28 2.74 -2.67
CA TRP A 51 -19.17 3.11 -3.55
C TRP A 51 -19.36 4.54 -4.05
N VAL A 52 -18.44 5.43 -3.68
CA VAL A 52 -18.41 6.82 -4.14
C VAL A 52 -17.36 6.96 -5.24
N ARG A 53 -17.74 7.53 -6.38
CA ARG A 53 -16.77 7.83 -7.45
C ARG A 53 -15.88 8.98 -7.01
N ILE A 54 -14.57 8.75 -6.97
CA ILE A 54 -13.56 9.72 -6.51
C ILE A 54 -12.65 10.24 -7.63
N GLY A 55 -12.72 9.68 -8.83
CA GLY A 55 -11.85 10.07 -9.93
C GLY A 55 -12.06 9.23 -11.19
N GLY A 56 -11.17 9.39 -12.16
CA GLY A 56 -11.22 8.68 -13.43
C GLY A 56 -10.07 9.01 -14.37
N GLN A 57 -9.96 8.25 -15.47
CA GLN A 57 -8.91 8.37 -16.48
C GLN A 57 -7.49 8.07 -15.95
N PHE A 58 -7.41 7.06 -15.09
CA PHE A 58 -6.15 6.57 -14.53
C PHE A 58 -5.86 5.16 -15.03
N THR A 59 -4.58 4.85 -15.22
CA THR A 59 -4.14 3.55 -15.73
C THR A 59 -3.83 2.56 -14.62
N ARG A 60 -3.48 3.05 -13.43
CA ARG A 60 -3.09 2.23 -12.27
C ARG A 60 -3.24 3.01 -10.97
N LEU A 61 -3.50 2.28 -9.89
CA LEU A 61 -3.58 2.77 -8.51
C LEU A 61 -2.40 2.25 -7.68
N TYR A 62 -1.98 3.07 -6.73
CA TYR A 62 -0.98 2.75 -5.72
C TYR A 62 -1.45 3.27 -4.37
N SER A 63 -1.26 2.49 -3.31
CA SER A 63 -1.65 2.92 -1.96
C SER A 63 -0.78 2.33 -0.88
N GLY A 64 -0.78 3.00 0.26
CA GLY A 64 -0.08 2.67 1.50
C GLY A 64 -0.53 3.67 2.57
N GLY A 65 0.06 3.65 3.77
CA GLY A 65 -0.34 4.61 4.83
C GLY A 65 -0.17 6.07 4.44
N PHE A 66 0.71 6.39 3.48
CA PHE A 66 0.93 7.76 3.00
C PHE A 66 -0.22 8.32 2.13
N GLY A 67 -1.07 7.44 1.60
CA GLY A 67 -2.30 7.80 0.88
C GLY A 67 -2.49 7.06 -0.43
N LEU A 68 -3.48 7.51 -1.22
CA LEU A 68 -3.83 6.98 -2.53
C LEU A 68 -3.21 7.79 -3.67
N PHE A 69 -2.64 7.08 -4.63
CA PHE A 69 -2.01 7.62 -5.82
C PHE A 69 -2.51 6.92 -7.07
N ALA A 70 -2.40 7.60 -8.21
CA ALA A 70 -2.78 7.03 -9.49
C ALA A 70 -1.87 7.53 -10.62
N THR A 71 -1.64 6.69 -11.61
CA THR A 71 -0.94 7.08 -12.83
C THR A 71 -1.95 7.51 -13.89
N THR A 72 -1.70 8.63 -14.54
CA THR A 72 -2.50 9.13 -15.66
C THR A 72 -2.14 8.41 -16.97
N SER A 73 -2.96 8.56 -18.01
CA SER A 73 -2.67 8.04 -19.36
C SER A 73 -1.35 8.57 -19.95
N PHE A 74 -0.91 9.76 -19.52
CA PHE A 74 0.37 10.37 -19.93
C PHE A 74 1.58 9.88 -19.11
N GLY A 75 1.35 9.10 -18.05
CA GLY A 75 2.40 8.57 -17.17
C GLY A 75 2.80 9.49 -16.02
N ASN A 76 2.08 10.59 -15.78
CA ASN A 76 2.27 11.41 -14.58
C ASN A 76 1.61 10.75 -13.37
N LEU A 77 2.22 10.88 -12.20
CA LEU A 77 1.66 10.43 -10.93
C LEU A 77 0.83 11.56 -10.30
N VAL A 78 -0.35 11.21 -9.79
CA VAL A 78 -1.23 12.10 -9.04
C VAL A 78 -1.50 11.52 -7.65
N ARG A 79 -1.70 12.41 -6.67
CA ARG A 79 -2.07 12.07 -5.29
C ARG A 79 -3.52 12.47 -5.03
N TYR A 80 -4.30 11.61 -4.41
CA TYR A 80 -5.65 11.93 -3.98
C TYR A 80 -5.62 12.90 -2.79
N SER A 81 -6.38 13.99 -2.85
CA SER A 81 -6.38 15.04 -1.82
C SER A 81 -7.42 14.81 -0.71
N GLY A 82 -8.13 13.68 -0.73
CA GLY A 82 -9.13 13.33 0.28
C GLY A 82 -10.59 13.67 -0.09
N THR A 83 -10.82 14.48 -1.12
CA THR A 83 -12.17 14.83 -1.61
C THR A 83 -12.42 14.32 -3.02
N PRO A 84 -13.65 13.88 -3.36
CA PRO A 84 -13.96 13.34 -4.69
C PRO A 84 -13.52 14.27 -5.81
N PHE A 85 -12.87 13.70 -6.83
CA PHE A 85 -12.33 14.38 -8.00
C PHE A 85 -11.19 15.38 -7.72
N SER A 86 -10.70 15.45 -6.48
CA SER A 86 -9.54 16.27 -6.12
C SER A 86 -8.26 15.44 -6.12
N TRP A 87 -7.44 15.64 -7.15
CA TRP A 87 -6.16 14.96 -7.35
C TRP A 87 -5.06 15.98 -7.65
N GLN A 88 -3.98 15.93 -6.89
CA GLN A 88 -2.80 16.78 -7.07
C GLN A 88 -1.80 16.11 -8.01
N ASN A 89 -1.33 16.81 -9.03
CA ASN A 89 -0.21 16.36 -9.84
C ASN A 89 1.09 16.46 -9.04
N ILE A 90 1.79 15.33 -8.89
CA ILE A 90 3.09 15.24 -8.21
C ILE A 90 4.22 14.81 -9.17
N GLY A 91 3.88 14.64 -10.45
CA GLY A 91 4.82 14.32 -11.53
C GLY A 91 5.63 13.06 -11.24
N GLY A 92 6.95 13.18 -11.37
CA GLY A 92 7.90 12.15 -10.97
C GLY A 92 8.45 11.28 -12.10
N PRO A 93 9.46 10.47 -11.80
CA PRO A 93 10.05 9.57 -12.76
C PRO A 93 9.01 8.60 -13.31
N ARG A 94 8.99 8.42 -14.64
CA ARG A 94 8.11 7.46 -15.30
C ARG A 94 8.64 6.06 -15.01
N GLY A 95 7.88 5.22 -14.31
CA GLY A 95 8.33 3.88 -13.97
C GLY A 95 7.39 3.16 -13.01
N THR A 96 7.95 2.54 -11.98
CA THR A 96 7.18 1.88 -10.91
C THR A 96 7.24 2.69 -9.63
N TRP A 97 6.23 2.52 -8.77
CA TRP A 97 6.11 3.27 -7.53
C TRP A 97 5.82 2.34 -6.37
N ALA A 98 6.32 2.70 -5.19
CA ALA A 98 6.05 2.04 -3.92
C ALA A 98 5.60 3.07 -2.89
N VAL A 99 4.55 2.74 -2.15
CA VAL A 99 3.97 3.62 -1.13
C VAL A 99 4.23 2.98 0.23
N THR A 100 4.83 3.75 1.12
CA THR A 100 5.05 3.40 2.53
C THR A 100 4.02 4.13 3.39
N ASP A 101 4.16 4.10 4.71
CA ASP A 101 3.26 4.85 5.58
C ASP A 101 3.52 6.36 5.57
N ASP A 102 4.75 6.80 5.24
CA ASP A 102 5.17 8.19 5.34
C ASP A 102 5.63 8.82 4.02
N ALA A 103 5.80 8.01 2.96
CA ALA A 103 6.29 8.51 1.68
C ALA A 103 5.89 7.64 0.48
N ILE A 104 6.06 8.23 -0.72
CA ILE A 104 6.04 7.53 -2.00
C ILE A 104 7.42 7.60 -2.66
N TYR A 105 7.81 6.47 -3.24
CA TYR A 105 9.07 6.29 -3.91
C TYR A 105 8.84 5.87 -5.36
N ALA A 106 9.77 6.21 -6.23
CA ALA A 106 9.75 5.90 -7.65
C ALA A 106 11.04 5.20 -8.06
N LEU A 107 10.90 4.22 -8.94
CA LEU A 107 11.98 3.60 -9.71
C LEU A 107 11.69 3.89 -11.19
N PRO A 108 12.49 4.74 -11.85
CA PRO A 108 12.29 5.06 -13.25
C PRO A 108 12.43 3.81 -14.13
N SER A 109 11.85 3.84 -15.34
CA SER A 109 11.86 2.71 -16.28
C SER A 109 13.25 2.31 -16.78
N ASP A 110 14.26 3.15 -16.60
CA ASP A 110 15.68 2.84 -16.87
C ASP A 110 16.40 2.22 -15.67
N HIS A 111 15.71 2.09 -14.53
CA HIS A 111 16.20 1.49 -13.29
C HIS A 111 17.44 2.20 -12.72
N SER A 112 17.68 3.45 -13.09
CA SER A 112 18.89 4.22 -12.75
C SER A 112 19.03 4.58 -11.26
N GLY A 113 17.94 4.57 -10.51
CA GLY A 113 17.97 4.94 -9.10
C GLY A 113 16.61 4.90 -8.41
N VAL A 114 16.63 4.96 -7.08
CA VAL A 114 15.42 5.09 -6.26
C VAL A 114 15.23 6.55 -5.87
N TRP A 115 14.03 7.08 -6.08
CA TRP A 115 13.68 8.48 -5.85
C TRP A 115 12.56 8.61 -4.82
N LYS A 116 12.67 9.55 -3.89
CA LYS A 116 11.64 9.89 -2.90
C LYS A 116 10.96 11.20 -3.30
N TRP A 117 9.64 11.24 -3.27
CA TRP A 117 8.92 12.52 -3.44
C TRP A 117 9.16 13.42 -2.22
N THR A 118 9.41 14.70 -2.46
CA THR A 118 9.72 15.66 -1.39
C THR A 118 8.52 16.07 -0.54
N GLY A 119 7.32 15.62 -0.89
CA GLY A 119 6.07 15.97 -0.19
C GLY A 119 5.38 17.23 -0.72
N SER A 120 5.98 17.91 -1.70
CA SER A 120 5.37 19.10 -2.31
C SER A 120 5.71 19.22 -3.80
N GLY A 121 4.78 19.82 -4.54
CA GLY A 121 4.92 20.04 -5.98
C GLY A 121 5.29 18.77 -6.75
N THR A 122 6.19 18.92 -7.71
CA THR A 122 6.65 17.84 -8.60
C THR A 122 8.13 17.48 -8.36
N THR A 123 8.64 17.77 -7.16
CA THR A 123 10.07 17.62 -6.83
C THR A 123 10.36 16.28 -6.18
N TRP A 124 11.41 15.61 -6.68
CA TRP A 124 11.88 14.31 -6.22
C TRP A 124 13.37 14.36 -5.91
N THR A 125 13.80 13.62 -4.90
CA THR A 125 15.21 13.51 -4.50
C THR A 125 15.67 12.07 -4.65
N GLN A 126 16.81 11.83 -5.26
CA GLN A 126 17.40 10.51 -5.34
C GLN A 126 17.85 10.06 -3.95
N VAL A 127 17.42 8.87 -3.54
CA VAL A 127 17.72 8.28 -2.22
C VAL A 127 18.43 6.93 -2.33
N GLY A 128 18.64 6.40 -3.53
CA GLY A 128 19.34 5.13 -3.75
C GLY A 128 19.86 4.98 -5.18
N GLY A 129 20.81 4.05 -5.32
CA GLY A 129 21.32 3.61 -6.61
C GLY A 129 20.36 2.69 -7.38
N PRO A 130 20.82 2.08 -8.48
CA PRO A 130 20.02 1.19 -9.30
C PRO A 130 19.36 0.05 -8.52
N ALA A 131 18.16 -0.34 -8.94
CA ALA A 131 17.38 -1.41 -8.33
C ALA A 131 16.51 -2.12 -9.37
N ALA A 132 16.14 -3.38 -9.13
CA ALA A 132 15.26 -4.10 -10.05
C ALA A 132 13.77 -3.83 -9.77
N ARG A 133 13.36 -3.77 -8.49
CA ARG A 133 11.96 -3.58 -8.07
C ARG A 133 11.89 -2.81 -6.74
N LEU A 134 10.77 -2.15 -6.49
CA LEU A 134 10.46 -1.52 -5.22
C LEU A 134 9.30 -2.22 -4.51
N TYR A 135 9.38 -2.24 -3.17
CA TYR A 135 8.34 -2.75 -2.29
C TYR A 135 8.17 -1.77 -1.13
N GLY A 136 6.94 -1.35 -0.86
CA GLY A 136 6.62 -0.39 0.20
C GLY A 136 5.45 -0.89 1.03
N GLY A 137 5.51 -0.63 2.33
CA GLY A 137 4.46 -0.88 3.30
C GLY A 137 4.80 -0.16 4.61
N GLY A 138 4.05 -0.41 5.69
CA GLY A 138 4.32 0.25 6.96
C GLY A 138 5.65 -0.15 7.61
N TYR A 139 6.20 -1.31 7.26
CA TYR A 139 7.51 -1.75 7.71
C TYR A 139 8.68 -1.05 7.00
N GLY A 140 8.37 -0.23 5.99
CA GLY A 140 9.31 0.65 5.31
C GLY A 140 9.43 0.40 3.81
N LEU A 141 10.49 0.97 3.23
CA LEU A 141 10.84 0.81 1.82
C LEU A 141 11.93 -0.24 1.66
N PHE A 142 11.70 -1.13 0.70
CA PHE A 142 12.66 -2.15 0.29
C PHE A 142 12.84 -2.10 -1.22
N ALA A 143 14.02 -2.50 -1.67
CA ALA A 143 14.35 -2.58 -3.08
C ALA A 143 15.15 -3.84 -3.34
N THR A 144 14.84 -4.54 -4.43
CA THR A 144 15.73 -5.60 -4.90
C THR A 144 16.95 -4.99 -5.54
N ILE A 145 18.11 -5.62 -5.31
CA ILE A 145 19.36 -5.24 -5.97
C ILE A 145 19.21 -5.41 -7.51
N PRO A 146 20.09 -4.80 -8.33
CA PRO A 146 19.89 -4.74 -9.80
C PRO A 146 19.72 -6.08 -10.51
N ASP A 147 20.30 -7.17 -9.98
CA ASP A 147 20.15 -8.51 -10.54
C ASP A 147 18.85 -9.23 -10.10
N GLY A 148 18.07 -8.62 -9.19
CA GLY A 148 16.81 -9.14 -8.67
C GLY A 148 16.93 -10.19 -7.56
N THR A 149 18.14 -10.64 -7.23
CA THR A 149 18.36 -11.84 -6.40
C THR A 149 18.31 -11.59 -4.89
N GLY A 150 18.56 -10.35 -4.46
CA GLY A 150 18.60 -9.97 -3.05
C GLY A 150 17.81 -8.69 -2.77
N ILE A 151 17.61 -8.38 -1.49
CA ILE A 151 16.79 -7.24 -1.07
C ILE A 151 17.53 -6.36 -0.06
N SER A 152 17.33 -5.05 -0.18
CA SER A 152 17.84 -4.05 0.75
C SER A 152 16.71 -3.24 1.37
N GLN A 153 16.87 -2.87 2.64
CA GLN A 153 15.98 -1.95 3.35
C GLN A 153 16.54 -0.53 3.31
N TYR A 154 15.70 0.45 3.03
CA TYR A 154 16.03 1.86 3.16
C TYR A 154 15.98 2.29 4.63
N LEU A 155 17.03 2.97 5.11
CA LEU A 155 17.15 3.37 6.52
C LEU A 155 16.72 4.83 6.79
N GLY A 156 16.05 5.46 5.83
CA GLY A 156 15.41 6.78 6.02
C GLY A 156 16.23 7.99 5.58
N THR A 157 17.55 7.84 5.36
CA THR A 157 18.42 8.92 4.86
C THR A 157 18.98 8.61 3.46
N PRO A 158 19.21 9.61 2.58
CA PRO A 158 19.68 9.38 1.22
C PRO A 158 20.91 8.47 1.16
N PHE A 159 20.85 7.48 0.27
CA PHE A 159 21.88 6.47 0.03
C PHE A 159 22.24 5.59 1.23
N ASN A 160 21.40 5.57 2.28
CA ASN A 160 21.58 4.70 3.43
C ASN A 160 20.66 3.47 3.34
N TRP A 161 21.24 2.36 2.90
CA TRP A 161 20.54 1.10 2.67
C TRP A 161 21.25 -0.04 3.41
N ARG A 162 20.47 -0.93 4.02
CA ARG A 162 20.95 -2.16 4.63
C ARG A 162 20.60 -3.34 3.74
N PHE A 163 21.60 -4.03 3.22
CA PHE A 163 21.38 -5.29 2.53
C PHE A 163 20.92 -6.36 3.53
N LEU A 164 19.82 -7.04 3.23
CA LEU A 164 19.24 -8.06 4.08
C LEU A 164 19.62 -9.48 3.66
N GLY A 165 20.14 -9.65 2.44
CA GLY A 165 20.46 -10.95 1.89
C GLY A 165 19.48 -11.38 0.80
N ARG A 166 19.50 -12.68 0.52
CA ARG A 166 18.62 -13.37 -0.43
C ARG A 166 17.70 -14.28 0.37
N ALA A 167 16.40 -14.24 0.10
CA ALA A 167 15.44 -15.01 0.91
C ALA A 167 15.64 -16.53 0.76
N ASN A 168 16.02 -16.99 -0.43
CA ASN A 168 16.46 -18.36 -0.67
C ASN A 168 17.80 -18.32 -1.44
N HIS A 169 18.85 -18.92 -0.88
CA HIS A 169 20.19 -19.00 -1.49
C HIS A 169 20.30 -20.09 -2.57
N GLU A 170 19.34 -21.02 -2.63
CA GLU A 170 19.27 -22.11 -3.60
C GLU A 170 18.41 -21.74 -4.82
N HIS A 171 17.49 -20.78 -4.64
CA HIS A 171 16.63 -20.23 -5.68
C HIS A 171 16.80 -18.71 -5.78
N ASP A 172 17.97 -18.30 -6.31
CA ASP A 172 18.33 -16.89 -6.47
C ASP A 172 17.46 -16.12 -7.49
N SER A 173 16.64 -16.81 -8.28
CA SER A 173 15.74 -16.22 -9.28
C SER A 173 14.27 -16.41 -8.90
N ASP A 174 13.43 -15.43 -9.25
CA ASP A 174 11.96 -15.45 -9.08
C ASP A 174 11.41 -15.34 -7.65
N ILE A 175 12.11 -14.60 -6.78
CA ILE A 175 11.57 -14.24 -5.46
C ILE A 175 10.62 -13.05 -5.57
N THR A 176 9.41 -13.19 -5.02
CA THR A 176 8.46 -12.10 -4.84
C THR A 176 8.40 -11.70 -3.37
N TYR A 177 8.55 -10.41 -3.10
CA TYR A 177 8.48 -9.88 -1.73
C TYR A 177 7.15 -9.18 -1.48
N ALA A 178 6.74 -9.15 -0.22
CA ALA A 178 5.79 -8.13 0.21
C ALA A 178 6.05 -7.63 1.63
N VAL A 179 5.58 -6.41 1.84
CA VAL A 179 5.86 -5.58 3.00
C VAL A 179 4.53 -5.28 3.67
N THR A 180 4.39 -5.66 4.92
CA THR A 180 3.24 -5.32 5.77
C THR A 180 3.60 -4.12 6.65
N SER A 181 2.81 -3.86 7.68
CA SER A 181 3.14 -2.81 8.65
C SER A 181 4.32 -3.12 9.54
N GLN A 182 4.60 -4.40 9.76
CA GLN A 182 5.61 -4.82 10.73
C GLN A 182 6.59 -5.85 10.19
N ASN A 183 6.37 -6.39 8.99
CA ASN A 183 7.14 -7.51 8.50
C ASN A 183 7.45 -7.41 7.02
N LEU A 184 8.58 -8.00 6.67
CA LEU A 184 8.97 -8.31 5.30
C LEU A 184 8.88 -9.82 5.13
N PHE A 185 8.29 -10.22 4.03
CA PHE A 185 8.17 -11.62 3.66
C PHE A 185 8.62 -11.81 2.22
N ALA A 186 8.95 -13.05 1.89
CA ALA A 186 9.36 -13.47 0.58
C ALA A 186 8.65 -14.78 0.21
N LEU A 187 8.43 -14.95 -1.09
CA LEU A 187 7.92 -16.16 -1.70
C LEU A 187 8.90 -16.55 -2.80
N ASP A 188 9.47 -17.74 -2.72
CA ASP A 188 10.42 -18.21 -3.72
C ASP A 188 9.75 -18.84 -4.95
N ALA A 189 10.57 -19.32 -5.89
CA ALA A 189 10.11 -19.90 -7.15
C ALA A 189 9.24 -21.17 -6.99
N VAL A 190 9.32 -21.85 -5.85
CA VAL A 190 8.51 -23.04 -5.55
C VAL A 190 7.33 -22.72 -4.63
N HIS A 191 7.07 -21.44 -4.39
CA HIS A 191 6.01 -20.91 -3.54
C HIS A 191 6.19 -21.21 -2.04
N GLU A 192 7.43 -21.36 -1.56
CA GLU A 192 7.69 -21.45 -0.13
C GLU A 192 7.79 -20.06 0.52
N PRO A 193 7.07 -19.82 1.63
CA PRO A 193 7.07 -18.54 2.31
C PRO A 193 8.21 -18.42 3.32
N TYR A 194 8.83 -17.24 3.32
CA TYR A 194 9.86 -16.84 4.27
C TYR A 194 9.49 -15.53 4.93
N ARG A 195 9.88 -15.35 6.19
CA ARG A 195 9.73 -14.09 6.93
C ARG A 195 11.10 -13.57 7.36
N TRP A 196 11.32 -12.28 7.18
CA TRP A 196 12.51 -11.62 7.67
C TRP A 196 12.51 -11.54 9.20
N ASN A 197 13.52 -12.14 9.83
CA ASN A 197 13.77 -12.05 11.25
C ASN A 197 14.83 -10.99 11.54
N ALA A 198 14.37 -9.81 11.97
CA ALA A 198 15.25 -8.68 12.24
C ALA A 198 16.21 -8.91 13.44
N ALA A 199 15.85 -9.79 14.37
CA ALA A 199 16.69 -10.10 15.53
C ALA A 199 17.88 -10.99 15.15
N MET A 200 17.66 -11.93 14.22
CA MET A 200 18.68 -12.87 13.76
C MET A 200 19.38 -12.42 12.47
N GLY A 201 18.79 -11.49 11.72
CA GLY A 201 19.34 -11.01 10.45
C GLY A 201 19.25 -12.03 9.31
N VAL A 202 18.22 -12.90 9.34
CA VAL A 202 18.01 -13.97 8.35
C VAL A 202 16.54 -14.05 7.93
N PHE A 203 16.28 -14.70 6.80
CA PHE A 203 14.94 -15.13 6.41
C PHE A 203 14.66 -16.51 7.00
N ASP A 204 13.64 -16.60 7.86
CA ASP A 204 13.19 -17.87 8.45
C ASP A 204 12.06 -18.46 7.59
N PRO A 205 12.08 -19.78 7.31
CA PRO A 205 10.93 -20.44 6.68
C PRO A 205 9.73 -20.38 7.65
N GLU A 206 8.54 -20.04 7.15
CA GLU A 206 7.33 -19.94 7.99
C GLU A 206 6.58 -21.28 8.17
N ILE A 207 7.23 -22.41 7.90
CA ILE A 207 6.62 -23.75 8.03
C ILE A 207 6.73 -24.24 9.48
N PRO A 208 5.63 -24.36 10.25
CA PRO A 208 5.63 -25.07 11.52
C PRO A 208 5.67 -26.59 11.27
N ALA A 209 6.09 -27.33 12.29
CA ALA A 209 6.28 -28.79 12.23
C ALA A 209 5.00 -29.60 11.88
N ASP A 210 3.82 -28.98 11.82
CA ASP A 210 2.55 -29.56 11.40
C ASP A 210 2.23 -29.35 9.90
N GLY A 211 3.11 -28.71 9.14
CA GLY A 211 2.97 -28.50 7.69
C GLY A 211 1.98 -27.40 7.29
N GLY A 212 1.39 -26.67 8.23
CA GLY A 212 0.45 -25.58 7.93
C GLY A 212 1.12 -24.22 8.02
N ILE A 213 1.07 -23.37 6.99
CA ILE A 213 1.59 -22.00 7.07
C ILE A 213 0.88 -21.23 8.20
N ARG A 214 1.62 -20.78 9.22
CA ARG A 214 1.08 -19.96 10.32
C ARG A 214 1.74 -18.59 10.34
N VAL A 215 1.15 -17.64 9.61
CA VAL A 215 1.49 -16.22 9.75
C VAL A 215 0.86 -15.71 11.06
N SER A 216 1.63 -15.66 12.14
CA SER A 216 1.19 -15.10 13.44
C SER A 216 1.72 -13.69 13.62
N LEU A 217 0.84 -12.69 13.67
CA LEU A 217 1.22 -11.31 14.00
C LEU A 217 0.12 -10.50 14.71
N ASP A 218 0.53 -9.91 15.83
CA ASP A 218 -0.14 -8.89 16.60
C ASP A 218 -0.41 -7.60 15.82
N SER A 219 -1.38 -6.86 16.33
CA SER A 219 -1.90 -5.59 15.81
C SER A 219 -0.84 -4.53 15.50
N LEU A 220 -0.95 -3.87 14.35
CA LEU A 220 -1.11 -2.41 14.17
C LEU A 220 -0.70 -1.99 12.73
N PHE A 221 -1.70 -1.42 12.04
CA PHE A 221 -1.77 -0.62 10.79
C PHE A 221 -0.62 -0.58 9.78
N GLY A 222 -0.94 -0.79 8.49
CA GLY A 222 -0.12 -0.34 7.35
C GLY A 222 -0.08 -1.32 6.18
N GLY A 223 -1.11 -1.28 5.33
CA GLY A 223 -1.21 -1.86 3.98
C GLY A 223 -0.57 -3.23 3.73
N ALA A 224 -1.38 -4.28 3.62
CA ALA A 224 -0.88 -5.61 3.31
C ALA A 224 -1.16 -6.04 1.87
N PHE A 225 -0.15 -6.68 1.28
CA PHE A 225 -0.27 -7.49 0.08
C PHE A 225 -0.47 -8.95 0.49
N ALA A 226 -1.28 -9.67 -0.30
CA ALA A 226 -1.37 -11.11 -0.25
C ALA A 226 0.00 -11.75 -0.56
N MET A 227 0.42 -12.73 0.25
CA MET A 227 1.55 -13.58 -0.10
C MET A 227 1.21 -15.03 0.19
N GLY A 228 1.56 -15.86 -0.80
CA GLY A 228 1.63 -17.30 -0.65
C GLY A 228 0.29 -18.01 -0.81
N LEU A 229 0.39 -19.12 -1.52
CA LEU A 229 -0.54 -20.23 -1.58
C LEU A 229 0.20 -21.37 -0.85
N ASP A 230 -0.37 -21.97 0.19
CA ASP A 230 0.16 -23.26 0.67
C ASP A 230 0.00 -24.35 -0.41
N GLN A 231 0.47 -25.58 -0.14
CA GLN A 231 0.25 -26.74 -1.02
C GLN A 231 -1.24 -27.01 -1.33
N GLU A 232 -2.16 -26.33 -0.63
CA GLU A 232 -3.61 -26.41 -0.73
C GLU A 232 -4.25 -25.09 -1.24
N ARG A 233 -3.45 -24.14 -1.74
CA ARG A 233 -3.86 -22.85 -2.34
C ARG A 233 -4.52 -21.83 -1.41
N ARG A 234 -4.07 -21.72 -0.16
CA ARG A 234 -4.65 -20.78 0.84
C ARG A 234 -3.94 -19.42 0.92
N LEU A 235 -4.71 -18.34 1.15
CA LEU A 235 -4.21 -16.98 1.37
C LEU A 235 -3.99 -16.69 2.86
N ALA A 236 -2.79 -16.27 3.25
CA ALA A 236 -2.55 -15.73 4.57
C ALA A 236 -2.81 -14.22 4.64
N THR A 237 -3.33 -13.73 5.78
CA THR A 237 -3.67 -12.31 5.97
C THR A 237 -3.04 -11.71 7.21
N THR A 238 -2.97 -10.37 7.24
CA THR A 238 -2.33 -9.56 8.30
C THR A 238 -3.04 -9.49 9.65
N HIS A 239 -4.06 -10.32 9.87
CA HIS A 239 -4.76 -10.40 11.15
C HIS A 239 -4.62 -11.77 11.83
N GLY A 240 -3.62 -12.57 11.45
CA GLY A 240 -3.45 -13.92 12.00
C GLY A 240 -4.54 -14.92 11.57
N SER A 241 -5.50 -14.49 10.76
CA SER A 241 -6.40 -15.37 10.05
C SER A 241 -5.65 -15.93 8.83
N ILE A 242 -5.34 -17.22 8.87
CA ILE A 242 -5.30 -18.00 7.64
C ILE A 242 -6.68 -17.81 7.03
N ILE A 243 -6.81 -17.05 5.94
CA ILE A 243 -8.02 -17.18 5.14
C ILE A 243 -7.85 -18.53 4.46
N MET A 244 -8.42 -19.53 5.12
CA MET A 244 -8.77 -20.79 4.51
C MET A 244 -9.79 -20.47 3.42
N ILE A 245 -9.30 -20.09 2.25
CA ILE A 245 -10.09 -20.21 1.03
C ILE A 245 -10.02 -21.68 0.67
N ARG A 246 -10.82 -22.47 1.38
CA ARG A 246 -11.02 -23.88 1.06
C ARG A 246 -11.70 -24.00 -0.32
N PRO A 247 -11.64 -25.17 -0.97
CA PRO A 247 -12.38 -25.44 -2.21
C PRO A 247 -13.90 -25.24 -2.10
N ASP A 248 -14.46 -25.28 -0.88
CA ASP A 248 -15.87 -25.05 -0.57
C ASP A 248 -16.21 -23.59 -0.22
N SER A 249 -15.21 -22.69 -0.19
CA SER A 249 -15.44 -21.25 -0.30
C SER A 249 -16.26 -20.99 -1.57
N PRO A 250 -17.25 -20.08 -1.57
CA PRO A 250 -17.95 -19.71 -2.80
C PRO A 250 -17.01 -19.19 -3.90
N PHE A 251 -15.78 -18.81 -3.52
CA PHE A 251 -14.70 -18.42 -4.42
C PHE A 251 -13.42 -19.13 -3.99
N PRO A 252 -13.11 -20.35 -4.48
CA PRO A 252 -11.76 -20.87 -4.38
C PRO A 252 -10.80 -19.88 -5.06
N ILE A 253 -9.65 -19.55 -4.45
CA ILE A 253 -8.58 -18.85 -5.19
C ILE A 253 -8.06 -19.86 -6.21
N THR A 254 -8.67 -19.82 -7.38
CA THR A 254 -8.14 -20.50 -8.54
C THR A 254 -7.01 -19.65 -9.11
N ASP A 255 -6.25 -20.20 -10.05
CA ASP A 255 -5.14 -19.54 -10.75
C ASP A 255 -5.58 -18.33 -11.61
N ALA A 256 -6.76 -17.74 -11.35
CA ALA A 256 -7.44 -16.81 -12.22
C ALA A 256 -7.67 -15.44 -11.56
N ASN A 257 -7.03 -14.42 -12.15
CA ASN A 257 -7.49 -13.05 -12.32
C ASN A 257 -8.36 -12.43 -11.19
N MET A 258 -7.89 -12.53 -9.94
CA MET A 258 -8.48 -11.85 -8.79
C MET A 258 -7.50 -10.88 -8.14
N ASP A 259 -8.01 -9.83 -7.53
CA ASP A 259 -7.25 -8.87 -6.73
C ASP A 259 -7.68 -9.00 -5.28
N VAL A 260 -6.72 -8.82 -4.39
CA VAL A 260 -6.92 -8.84 -2.95
C VAL A 260 -6.46 -7.50 -2.41
N ALA A 261 -7.32 -6.84 -1.63
CA ALA A 261 -6.99 -5.63 -0.90
C ALA A 261 -7.26 -5.82 0.59
N ILE A 262 -6.29 -5.45 1.42
CA ILE A 262 -6.31 -5.71 2.85
C ILE A 262 -6.11 -4.38 3.61
N PRO A 263 -7.18 -3.56 3.76
CA PRO A 263 -7.17 -2.44 4.69
C PRO A 263 -7.17 -2.93 6.16
N PRO A 264 -6.94 -2.03 7.14
CA PRO A 264 -6.69 -2.41 8.54
C PRO A 264 -7.78 -3.17 9.30
N SER A 265 -9.00 -3.33 8.78
CA SER A 265 -10.08 -4.00 9.51
C SER A 265 -10.79 -5.11 8.74
N SER A 266 -10.39 -5.40 7.50
CA SER A 266 -11.09 -6.38 6.67
C SER A 266 -10.25 -6.75 5.46
N VAL A 267 -10.63 -7.86 4.83
CA VAL A 267 -10.09 -8.28 3.53
C VAL A 267 -11.16 -8.11 2.48
N PHE A 268 -10.76 -7.69 1.29
CA PHE A 268 -11.62 -7.55 0.14
C PHE A 268 -11.01 -8.31 -1.05
N ILE A 269 -11.87 -8.96 -1.82
CA ILE A 269 -11.48 -9.68 -3.04
C ILE A 269 -12.37 -9.29 -4.20
N SER A 270 -11.82 -9.24 -5.41
CA SER A 270 -12.63 -9.22 -6.63
C SER A 270 -13.05 -10.64 -7.03
N SER A 271 -14.20 -10.80 -7.67
CA SER A 271 -14.54 -12.07 -8.33
C SER A 271 -13.54 -12.40 -9.46
N PRO A 272 -13.39 -13.68 -9.85
CA PRO A 272 -12.56 -14.08 -11.00
C PRO A 272 -12.98 -13.41 -12.31
N GLN A 273 -14.27 -13.13 -12.47
CA GLN A 273 -14.84 -12.41 -13.62
C GLN A 273 -14.65 -10.90 -13.52
N ARG A 274 -14.04 -10.40 -12.43
CA ARG A 274 -13.84 -8.99 -12.10
C ARG A 274 -15.14 -8.19 -11.94
N ASP A 275 -16.31 -8.80 -11.94
CA ASP A 275 -17.61 -8.12 -11.96
C ASP A 275 -18.18 -7.78 -10.58
N SER A 276 -17.51 -8.19 -9.50
CA SER A 276 -17.97 -7.96 -8.14
C SER A 276 -16.83 -7.89 -7.14
N VAL A 277 -17.10 -7.21 -6.03
CA VAL A 277 -16.19 -7.10 -4.89
C VAL A 277 -16.88 -7.67 -3.65
N TRP A 278 -16.12 -8.46 -2.90
CA TRP A 278 -16.57 -9.16 -1.71
C TRP A 278 -15.73 -8.74 -0.52
N LYS A 279 -16.38 -8.62 0.65
CA LYS A 279 -15.76 -8.28 1.93
C LYS A 279 -15.81 -9.51 2.84
N TYR A 280 -14.70 -9.76 3.53
CA TYR A 280 -14.62 -10.79 4.56
C TYR A 280 -15.31 -10.32 5.85
N ASP A 281 -16.23 -11.14 6.38
CA ASP A 281 -16.99 -10.82 7.59
C ASP A 281 -16.56 -11.64 8.82
N GLY A 282 -15.51 -12.47 8.68
CA GLY A 282 -15.03 -13.37 9.73
C GLY A 282 -15.48 -14.82 9.53
N GLY A 283 -14.78 -15.76 10.17
CA GLY A 283 -15.02 -17.19 10.00
C GLY A 283 -14.90 -17.62 8.55
N LEU A 284 -15.98 -18.17 7.99
CA LEU A 284 -16.10 -18.59 6.58
C LEU A 284 -17.04 -17.69 5.78
N SER A 285 -17.38 -16.51 6.30
CA SER A 285 -18.43 -15.65 5.74
C SER A 285 -17.90 -14.49 4.91
N TRP A 286 -18.59 -14.21 3.80
CA TRP A 286 -18.30 -13.13 2.86
C TRP A 286 -19.59 -12.44 2.42
N SER A 287 -19.55 -11.11 2.34
CA SER A 287 -20.65 -10.30 1.81
C SER A 287 -20.26 -9.61 0.52
N LYS A 288 -21.14 -9.64 -0.48
CA LYS A 288 -20.97 -8.87 -1.72
C LYS A 288 -21.18 -7.39 -1.40
N VAL A 289 -20.16 -6.56 -1.66
CA VAL A 289 -20.19 -5.12 -1.38
C VAL A 289 -20.27 -4.28 -2.65
N GLY A 290 -20.20 -4.88 -3.84
CA GLY A 290 -20.38 -4.14 -5.09
C GLY A 290 -20.35 -5.03 -6.33
N ALA A 291 -20.85 -4.49 -7.44
CA ALA A 291 -20.79 -5.08 -8.79
C ALA A 291 -19.83 -4.30 -9.71
N VAL A 292 -18.81 -3.67 -9.12
CA VAL A 292 -17.87 -2.84 -9.88
C VAL A 292 -17.02 -3.78 -10.73
N ALA A 293 -17.08 -3.63 -12.06
CA ALA A 293 -16.11 -4.26 -12.96
C ALA A 293 -14.72 -3.72 -12.60
N THR A 294 -13.88 -4.53 -11.97
CA THR A 294 -12.63 -4.12 -11.32
C THR A 294 -11.43 -4.48 -12.19
N ARG A 295 -10.66 -3.47 -12.60
CA ARG A 295 -9.33 -3.66 -13.18
C ARG A 295 -8.27 -3.84 -12.09
N GLN A 296 -8.43 -3.10 -11.01
CA GLN A 296 -7.51 -3.08 -9.89
C GLN A 296 -8.28 -2.82 -8.59
N LEU A 297 -7.97 -3.56 -7.53
CA LEU A 297 -8.43 -3.30 -6.16
C LEU A 297 -7.24 -3.00 -5.25
N VAL A 298 -7.29 -1.90 -4.49
CA VAL A 298 -6.24 -1.50 -3.54
C VAL A 298 -6.82 -1.00 -2.21
N PRO A 299 -6.08 -1.09 -1.08
CA PRO A 299 -6.45 -0.36 0.13
C PRO A 299 -6.57 1.15 -0.13
N CYS A 300 -7.45 1.84 0.58
CA CYS A 300 -7.70 3.27 0.38
C CYS A 300 -7.72 4.00 1.72
N LEU A 301 -6.56 4.55 2.10
CA LEU A 301 -6.33 5.25 3.37
C LEU A 301 -6.33 6.77 3.18
#